data_AF-A0A0N1B2K7-F1
#
_entry.id   AF-A0A0N1B2K7-F1
#
_cell.length_a   1.000
_cell.length_b   1.000
_cell.length_c   1.000
_cell.angle_alpha   90.00
_cell.angle_beta   90.00
_cell.angle_gamma   90.00
#
_symmetry.space_group_name_H-M   'P 1'
#
loop_
_entity.id
_entity.type
_entity.pdbx_description
1 polymer ?
#
loop_
_entity_poly.entity_id
_entity_poly.type
_entity_poly.pdbx_seq_one_letter_code
_entity_poly.pdbx_strand_id
1 'polypeptide(L)'
;MDQIPLPPNAPALLAALLATRRPEASICPSELARVLAEQAGEPQAWRRWMPAAREAAVTLARLGRVRITQGAIERSPDEPMRGAIRIRRGPGFESL
;
A
#
# COMPACT_ATOMS: atom_id res chain seq x y z
N MET A 1 20.56 4.86 5.94
CA MET A 1 19.93 4.27 4.75
C MET A 1 18.76 5.17 4.44
N ASP A 2 18.96 6.16 3.58
CA ASP A 2 17.99 7.22 3.36
C ASP A 2 16.69 6.63 2.83
N GLN A 3 15.60 6.89 3.54
CA GLN A 3 14.28 6.41 3.18
C GLN A 3 13.84 7.18 1.94
N ILE A 4 13.46 6.47 0.88
CA ILE A 4 12.91 7.12 -0.31
C ILE A 4 11.63 7.85 0.12
N PRO A 5 11.54 9.18 -0.10
CA PRO A 5 10.34 9.91 0.23
C PRO A 5 9.15 9.32 -0.53
N LEU A 6 7.98 9.29 0.10
CA LEU A 6 6.76 8.82 -0.52
C LEU A 6 6.48 9.61 -1.81
N PRO A 7 6.42 8.96 -2.99
CA PRO A 7 5.99 9.64 -4.20
C PRO A 7 4.56 10.18 -4.03
N PRO A 8 4.25 11.42 -4.44
CA PRO A 8 2.93 12.01 -4.25
C PRO A 8 1.78 11.16 -4.83
N ASN A 9 2.06 10.42 -5.91
CA ASN A 9 1.11 9.56 -6.60
C ASN A 9 0.97 8.16 -5.97
N ALA A 10 1.82 7.77 -5.01
CA ALA A 10 1.83 6.40 -4.48
C ALA A 10 0.50 5.97 -3.83
N PRO A 11 -0.21 6.82 -3.04
CA PRO A 11 -1.56 6.48 -2.57
C PRO A 11 -2.56 6.25 -3.72
N ALA A 12 -2.55 7.10 -4.74
CA ALA A 12 -3.43 6.95 -5.90
C ALA A 12 -3.14 5.66 -6.68
N LEU A 13 -1.86 5.31 -6.85
CA LEU A 13 -1.45 4.05 -7.48
C LEU A 13 -1.89 2.83 -6.65
N LEU A 14 -1.78 2.90 -5.33
CA LEU A 14 -2.28 1.83 -4.45
C LEU A 14 -3.77 1.60 -4.67
N ALA A 15 -4.55 2.69 -4.68
CA ALA A 15 -5.99 2.64 -4.90
C ALA A 15 -6.32 2.06 -6.28
N ALA A 16 -5.63 2.49 -7.34
CA ALA A 16 -5.80 1.96 -8.69
C ALA A 16 -5.50 0.46 -8.75
N LEU A 17 -4.42 0.00 -8.11
CA LEU A 17 -4.11 -1.44 -8.01
C LEU A 17 -5.25 -2.23 -7.36
N LEU A 18 -5.82 -1.73 -6.25
CA LEU A 18 -6.98 -2.35 -5.59
C LEU A 18 -8.26 -2.29 -6.45
N ALA A 19 -8.45 -1.23 -7.22
CA ALA A 19 -9.61 -1.04 -8.08
C ALA A 19 -9.68 -2.11 -9.18
N THR A 20 -8.53 -2.57 -9.69
CA THR A 20 -8.46 -3.68 -10.67
C THR A 20 -8.80 -5.06 -10.11
N ARG A 21 -8.88 -5.21 -8.78
CA ARG A 21 -9.21 -6.47 -8.12
C ARG A 21 -10.69 -6.55 -7.79
N ARG A 22 -11.20 -7.76 -7.55
CA ARG A 22 -12.53 -7.96 -6.94
C ARG A 22 -12.64 -7.23 -5.60
N PRO A 23 -13.83 -6.79 -5.17
CA PRO A 23 -14.01 -6.02 -3.92
C PRO A 23 -13.44 -6.69 -2.67
N GLU A 24 -13.52 -8.02 -2.57
CA GLU A 24 -13.08 -8.80 -1.41
C GLU A 24 -11.59 -9.15 -1.45
N ALA A 25 -10.94 -8.92 -2.59
CA ALA A 25 -9.54 -9.25 -2.80
C ALA A 25 -8.61 -8.30 -2.03
N SER A 26 -7.34 -8.66 -2.01
CA SER A 26 -6.31 -7.84 -1.39
C SER A 26 -5.07 -7.78 -2.26
N ILE A 27 -4.23 -6.78 -2.02
CA ILE A 27 -2.86 -6.71 -2.53
C ILE A 27 -1.86 -6.72 -1.35
N CYS A 28 -0.56 -6.90 -1.62
CA CYS A 28 0.50 -6.64 -0.64
C CYS A 28 1.31 -5.39 -0.98
N PRO A 29 2.09 -4.83 -0.02
CA PRO A 29 2.92 -3.66 -0.28
C PRO A 29 3.94 -3.85 -1.40
N SER A 30 4.41 -5.08 -1.65
CA SER A 30 5.40 -5.33 -2.70
C SER A 30 4.83 -5.18 -4.11
N GLU A 31 3.51 -5.25 -4.30
CA GLU A 31 2.89 -4.97 -5.60
C GLU A 31 3.07 -3.48 -5.95
N LEU A 32 2.71 -2.58 -5.04
CA LEU A 32 2.96 -1.14 -5.22
C LEU A 32 4.46 -0.82 -5.33
N ALA A 33 5.30 -1.47 -4.50
CA ALA A 33 6.74 -1.23 -4.53
C ALA A 33 7.38 -1.58 -5.90
N ARG A 34 6.86 -2.60 -6.60
CA ARG A 34 7.29 -2.93 -7.97
C ARG A 34 6.86 -1.87 -8.97
N VAL A 35 5.61 -1.40 -8.90
CA VAL A 35 5.12 -0.32 -9.76
C VAL A 35 5.95 0.96 -9.58
N LEU A 36 6.29 1.33 -8.34
CA LEU A 36 7.12 2.50 -8.07
C LEU A 36 8.55 2.33 -8.60
N ALA A 37 9.12 1.13 -8.48
CA ALA A 37 10.42 0.80 -9.05
C ALA A 37 10.44 0.85 -10.59
N GLU A 38 9.39 0.37 -11.24
CA GLU A 38 9.20 0.47 -12.68
C GLU A 38 9.11 1.94 -13.12
N GLN A 39 8.31 2.77 -12.45
CA GLN A 39 8.20 4.21 -12.73
C GLN A 39 9.51 4.97 -12.54
N ALA A 40 10.35 4.51 -11.61
CA ALA A 40 11.67 5.08 -11.37
C ALA A 40 12.77 4.57 -12.31
N GLY A 41 12.44 3.70 -13.28
CA GLY A 41 13.43 3.11 -14.20
C GLY A 41 14.36 2.08 -13.56
N GLU A 42 14.04 1.58 -12.37
CA GLU A 42 14.87 0.61 -11.63
C GLU A 42 14.04 -0.59 -11.12
N PRO A 43 13.45 -1.42 -12.00
CA PRO A 43 12.50 -2.46 -11.61
C PRO A 43 13.06 -3.48 -10.59
N GLN A 44 14.36 -3.76 -10.62
CA GLN A 44 15.04 -4.68 -9.71
C GLN A 44 15.20 -4.08 -8.30
N ALA A 45 15.11 -2.76 -8.16
CA ALA A 45 15.25 -2.04 -6.90
C ALA A 45 13.94 -1.93 -6.11
N TRP A 46 12.89 -2.70 -6.41
CA TRP A 46 11.60 -2.62 -5.69
C TRP A 46 11.70 -2.72 -4.16
N ARG A 47 12.71 -3.42 -3.61
CA ARG A 47 12.88 -3.55 -2.16
C ARG A 47 13.11 -2.21 -1.45
N ARG A 48 13.80 -1.25 -2.08
CA ARG A 48 14.01 0.08 -1.50
C ARG A 48 12.72 0.91 -1.43
N TRP A 49 11.69 0.53 -2.19
CA TRP A 49 10.36 1.18 -2.21
C TRP A 49 9.37 0.59 -1.19
N MET A 50 9.71 -0.49 -0.48
CA MET A 50 8.83 -1.10 0.52
C MET A 50 8.39 -0.14 1.64
N PRO A 51 9.26 0.75 2.19
CA PRO A 51 8.82 1.73 3.18
C PRO A 51 7.76 2.69 2.62
N ALA A 52 7.99 3.26 1.43
CA ALA A 52 7.03 4.13 0.76
C ALA A 52 5.70 3.41 0.47
N ALA A 53 5.75 2.15 0.02
CA ALA A 53 4.53 1.39 -0.23
C ALA A 53 3.71 1.11 1.05
N ARG A 54 4.39 0.88 2.18
CA ARG A 54 3.72 0.76 3.50
C ARG A 54 3.13 2.08 3.96
N GLU A 55 3.84 3.18 3.75
CA GLU A 55 3.39 4.53 4.10
C GLU A 55 2.17 4.96 3.28
N ALA A 56 2.12 4.63 1.99
CA ALA A 56 0.93 4.81 1.15
C ALA A 56 -0.29 4.06 1.70
N ALA A 57 -0.09 2.81 2.14
CA ALA A 57 -1.15 2.01 2.73
C ALA A 57 -1.65 2.60 4.05
N VAL A 58 -0.74 3.04 4.93
CA VAL A 58 -1.07 3.72 6.20
C VAL A 58 -1.83 5.02 5.94
N THR A 59 -1.39 5.81 4.97
CA THR A 59 -2.04 7.07 4.57
C THR A 59 -3.49 6.83 4.16
N LEU A 60 -3.75 5.87 3.28
CA LEU A 60 -5.11 5.54 2.87
C LEU A 60 -5.93 4.89 4.00
N ALA A 61 -5.30 4.14 4.90
CA ALA A 61 -5.97 3.51 6.03
C ALA A 61 -6.46 4.54 7.04
N ARG A 62 -5.67 5.58 7.33
CA ARG A 62 -6.08 6.73 8.15
C ARG A 62 -7.28 7.49 7.55
N LEU A 63 -7.41 7.48 6.22
CA LEU A 63 -8.55 8.06 5.51
C LEU A 63 -9.76 7.11 5.42
N GLY A 64 -9.69 5.90 5.99
CA GLY A 64 -10.75 4.89 5.89
C GLY A 64 -10.93 4.30 4.49
N ARG A 65 -10.05 4.63 3.53
CA ARG A 65 -10.12 4.19 2.14
C ARG A 65 -9.64 2.76 1.97
N VAL A 66 -8.69 2.32 2.78
CA VAL A 66 -8.24 0.92 2.83
C VAL A 66 -8.25 0.39 4.24
N ARG A 67 -8.25 -0.94 4.37
CA ARG A 67 -7.98 -1.65 5.62
C ARG A 67 -6.71 -2.46 5.47
N ILE A 68 -5.93 -2.55 6.54
CA ILE A 68 -4.70 -3.33 6.57
C ILE A 68 -4.92 -4.54 7.48
N THR A 69 -4.62 -5.74 6.97
CA THR A 69 -4.74 -6.98 7.75
C THR A 69 -3.42 -7.73 7.81
N GLN A 70 -3.18 -8.40 8.94
CA GLN A 70 -2.08 -9.34 9.13
C GLN A 70 -2.67 -10.70 9.53
N GLY A 71 -2.65 -11.66 8.62
CA GLY A 71 -3.49 -12.85 8.73
C GLY A 71 -4.97 -12.48 8.72
N ALA A 72 -5.72 -12.98 9.71
CA ALA A 72 -7.14 -12.67 9.90
C ALA A 72 -7.38 -11.36 10.69
N ILE A 73 -6.32 -10.75 11.24
CA ILE A 73 -6.45 -9.62 12.17
C ILE A 73 -6.34 -8.31 11.41
N GLU A 74 -7.33 -7.42 11.58
CA GLU A 74 -7.23 -6.04 11.13
C GLU A 74 -6.26 -5.25 12.04
N ARG A 75 -5.37 -4.46 11.44
CA ARG A 75 -4.33 -3.72 12.14
C ARG A 75 -4.65 -2.23 12.13
N SER A 76 -4.42 -1.58 13.27
CA SER A 76 -4.46 -0.11 13.35
C SER A 76 -3.35 0.50 12.49
N PRO A 77 -3.63 1.57 11.71
CA PRO A 77 -2.61 2.28 10.95
C PRO A 77 -1.61 3.05 11.83
N ASP A 78 -1.93 3.26 13.11
CA ASP A 78 -1.09 4.01 14.05
C ASP A 78 -0.17 3.10 14.89
N GLU A 79 -0.27 1.78 14.69
CA GLU A 79 0.60 0.79 15.33
C GLU A 79 1.72 0.30 14.41
N PRO A 80 2.89 -0.05 14.96
CA PRO A 80 3.93 -0.70 14.19
C PRO A 80 3.47 -2.07 13.65
N MET A 81 3.64 -2.26 12.34
CA MET A 81 3.36 -3.51 11.64
C MET A 81 4.65 -4.17 11.18
N ARG A 82 4.90 -5.40 11.63
CA ARG A 82 6.08 -6.20 11.24
C ARG A 82 5.65 -7.38 10.40
N GLY A 83 6.44 -7.70 9.37
CA GLY A 83 6.19 -8.85 8.51
C GLY A 83 5.12 -8.60 7.45
N ALA A 84 4.53 -9.68 6.94
CA ALA A 84 3.60 -9.66 5.82
C ALA A 84 2.25 -9.06 6.22
N ILE A 85 1.77 -8.11 5.41
CA ILE A 85 0.46 -7.50 5.54
C ILE A 85 -0.29 -7.57 4.20
N ARG A 86 -1.61 -7.51 4.26
CA ARG A 86 -2.51 -7.38 3.11
C ARG A 86 -3.27 -6.07 3.21
N ILE A 87 -3.54 -5.47 2.07
CA ILE A 87 -4.27 -4.21 1.94
C ILE A 87 -5.57 -4.52 1.20
N ARG A 88 -6.70 -4.07 1.75
CA ARG A 88 -8.06 -4.35 1.26
C ARG A 88 -8.83 -3.04 1.11
N ARG A 89 -9.90 -3.05 0.32
CA ARG A 89 -10.82 -1.91 0.24
C ARG A 89 -11.44 -1.65 1.63
N GLY A 90 -11.41 -0.38 2.04
CA GLY A 90 -12.04 0.13 3.24
C GLY A 90 -13.42 0.70 2.95
N PRO A 91 -14.18 1.10 3.99
CA PRO A 91 -15.52 1.67 3.83
C PRO A 91 -15.54 2.94 2.95
N GLY A 92 -14.46 3.74 2.95
CA GLY A 92 -14.35 4.95 2.13
C GLY A 92 -13.74 4.74 0.75
N PHE A 93 -13.60 3.51 0.27
CA PHE A 93 -12.88 3.23 -0.99
C PHE A 93 -13.60 3.79 -2.23
N GLU A 94 -14.92 3.77 -2.27
CA GLU A 94 -15.71 4.22 -3.44
C GLU A 94 -15.85 5.76 -3.52
N SER A 95 -15.33 6.49 -2.53
CA SER A 95 -15.35 7.97 -2.47
C SER A 95 -13.99 8.60 -2.81
N LEU A 96 -13.20 7.89 -3.63
CA LEU A 96 -11.82 8.25 -4.00
C LEU A 96 -11.77 9.18 -5.22
#